data_AF-A0A193GJK0-F1
#
_entry.id   AF-A0A193GJK0-F1
#
_cell.length_a   1.000
_cell.length_b   1.000
_cell.length_c   1.000
_cell.angle_alpha   90.00
_cell.angle_beta   90.00
_cell.angle_gamma   90.00
#
_symmetry.space_group_name_H-M   'P 1'
#
loop_
_entity.id
_entity.type
_entity.pdbx_description
1 polymer ?
#
loop_
_entity_poly.entity_id
_entity_poly.type
_entity_poly.pdbx_seq_one_letter_code
_entity_poly.pdbx_strand_id
1 'polypeptide(L)'
;MDHDLESMSREQLVAEVKKLRAGIRAHRDASGHDLCWHHPELWKALPEHVEHLPKVPDWPQFMRGCIRYRQSLDAQCPQAPRIQEEFDDRPPPTPHQEGGQPDQK
;
A
#
# COMPACT_ATOMS: atom_id res chain seq x y z
N MET A 1 11.43 16.44 11.49
CA MET A 1 10.29 15.91 10.72
C MET A 1 9.62 17.10 10.09
N ASP A 2 9.33 17.06 8.79
CA ASP A 2 8.66 18.14 8.02
C ASP A 2 9.38 19.51 7.95
N HIS A 3 10.68 19.58 8.29
CA HIS A 3 11.44 20.85 8.28
C HIS A 3 11.68 21.40 6.87
N ASP A 4 11.59 20.54 5.86
CA ASP A 4 11.67 20.94 4.45
C ASP A 4 10.54 21.91 4.10
N LEU A 5 9.36 21.78 4.71
CA LEU A 5 8.20 22.65 4.49
C LEU A 5 8.49 24.14 4.80
N GLU A 6 9.35 24.42 5.78
CA GLU A 6 9.69 25.80 6.18
C GLU A 6 10.47 26.55 5.10
N SER A 7 11.16 25.82 4.22
CA SER A 7 11.97 26.36 3.13
C SER A 7 11.22 26.43 1.80
N MET A 8 10.03 25.83 1.71
CA MET A 8 9.27 25.76 0.47
C MET A 8 8.55 27.07 0.15
N SER A 9 8.53 27.43 -1.13
CA SER A 9 7.64 28.47 -1.63
C SER A 9 6.18 28.04 -1.48
N ARG A 10 5.29 29.03 -1.54
CA ARG A 10 3.84 28.77 -1.55
C ARG A 10 3.44 27.80 -2.67
N GLU A 11 4.04 27.93 -3.84
CA GLU A 11 3.76 27.08 -5.01
C GLU A 11 4.20 25.64 -4.76
N GLN A 12 5.37 25.44 -4.13
CA GLN A 12 5.88 24.13 -3.73
C GLN A 12 4.97 23.48 -2.68
N LEU A 13 4.58 24.22 -1.64
CA LEU A 13 3.62 23.72 -0.63
C LEU A 13 2.28 23.32 -1.25
N VAL A 14 1.76 24.12 -2.18
CA VAL A 14 0.52 23.78 -2.90
C VAL A 14 0.69 22.51 -3.73
N ALA A 15 1.85 22.31 -4.36
CA ALA A 15 2.15 21.11 -5.14
C ALA A 15 2.18 19.85 -4.24
N GLU A 16 2.89 19.91 -3.11
CA GLU A 16 2.97 18.79 -2.16
C GLU A 16 1.61 18.44 -1.55
N VAL A 17 0.80 19.45 -1.16
CA VAL A 17 -0.56 19.22 -0.67
C VAL A 17 -1.45 18.58 -1.74
N LYS A 18 -1.30 18.96 -3.02
CA LYS A 18 -2.04 18.31 -4.11
C LYS A 18 -1.63 16.85 -4.27
N LYS A 19 -0.32 16.55 -4.24
CA LYS A 19 0.22 15.18 -4.28
C LYS A 19 -0.32 14.33 -3.14
N LEU A 20 -0.26 14.83 -1.91
CA LEU A 20 -0.81 14.17 -0.72
C LEU A 20 -2.32 13.88 -0.87
N ARG A 21 -3.11 14.89 -1.29
CA ARG A 21 -4.56 14.71 -1.48
C ARG A 21 -4.88 13.73 -2.60
N ALA A 22 -4.05 13.65 -3.64
CA ALA A 22 -4.21 12.65 -4.69
C ALA A 22 -3.99 11.24 -4.13
N GLY A 23 -2.92 11.02 -3.37
CA GLY A 23 -2.66 9.74 -2.69
C GLY A 23 -3.77 9.32 -1.74
N ILE A 24 -4.26 10.24 -0.90
CA ILE A 24 -5.38 9.97 0.02
C ILE A 24 -6.65 9.59 -0.73
N ARG A 25 -6.98 10.28 -1.84
CA ARG A 25 -8.17 9.95 -2.64
C ARG A 25 -8.04 8.59 -3.29
N ALA A 26 -6.88 8.27 -3.86
CA ALA A 26 -6.62 6.96 -4.45
C ALA A 26 -6.80 5.83 -3.42
N HIS A 27 -6.31 6.01 -2.20
CA HIS A 27 -6.50 5.04 -1.12
C HIS A 27 -7.96 4.97 -0.63
N ARG A 28 -8.64 6.11 -0.46
CA ARG A 28 -10.07 6.16 -0.05
C ARG A 28 -10.98 5.47 -1.05
N ASP A 29 -10.70 5.63 -2.34
CA ASP A 29 -11.52 5.11 -3.43
C ASP A 29 -11.16 3.65 -3.78
N ALA A 30 -10.22 3.04 -3.05
CA ALA A 30 -9.85 1.63 -3.18
C ALA A 30 -10.94 0.68 -2.66
N SER A 31 -10.92 -0.57 -3.13
CA SER A 31 -11.91 -1.58 -2.75
C SER A 31 -11.32 -2.99 -2.74
N GLY A 32 -12.04 -3.96 -2.17
CA GLY A 32 -11.62 -5.36 -2.13
C GLY A 32 -10.27 -5.53 -1.42
N HIS A 33 -9.32 -6.16 -2.11
CA HIS A 33 -7.98 -6.42 -1.58
C HIS A 33 -7.09 -5.18 -1.51
N ASP A 34 -7.44 -4.13 -2.23
CA ASP A 34 -6.76 -2.84 -2.14
C ASP A 34 -7.12 -2.07 -0.84
N LEU A 35 -7.93 -2.66 0.04
CA LEU A 35 -8.09 -2.20 1.43
C LEU A 35 -7.01 -2.79 2.37
N CYS A 36 -6.07 -3.56 1.84
CA CYS A 36 -4.99 -4.18 2.61
C CYS A 36 -4.08 -3.11 3.25
N TRP A 37 -3.56 -3.41 4.43
CA TRP A 37 -2.66 -2.58 5.23
C TRP A 37 -1.32 -2.16 4.58
N HIS A 38 -1.00 -2.57 3.34
CA HIS A 38 0.26 -2.27 2.66
C HIS A 38 0.07 -1.33 1.45
N HIS A 39 0.39 -0.04 1.62
CA HIS A 39 0.23 1.01 0.59
C HIS A 39 1.52 1.79 0.33
N PRO A 40 2.55 1.16 -0.29
CA PRO A 40 3.85 1.79 -0.51
C PRO A 40 3.77 3.07 -1.35
N GLU A 41 2.85 3.16 -2.33
CA GLU A 41 2.69 4.37 -3.14
C GLU A 41 2.18 5.57 -2.35
N LEU A 42 1.33 5.35 -1.33
CA LEU A 42 0.91 6.42 -0.43
C LEU A 42 2.07 6.90 0.43
N TRP A 43 2.92 5.98 0.91
CA TRP A 43 4.07 6.32 1.75
C TRP A 43 5.17 7.03 0.97
N LYS A 44 5.38 6.69 -0.31
CA LYS A 44 6.26 7.40 -1.26
C LYS A 44 5.83 8.86 -1.51
N ALA A 45 4.65 9.27 -1.04
CA ALA A 45 4.28 10.68 -1.07
C ALA A 45 5.19 11.51 -0.14
N LEU A 46 5.71 10.91 0.93
CA LEU A 46 6.61 11.54 1.89
C LEU A 46 8.02 11.73 1.30
N PRO A 47 8.72 12.82 1.66
CA PRO A 47 10.07 13.11 1.17
C PRO A 47 11.13 12.20 1.82
N GLU A 48 10.86 11.64 3.00
CA GLU A 48 11.80 10.74 3.66
C GLU A 48 11.83 9.37 2.98
N HIS A 49 13.00 9.00 2.45
CA HIS A 49 13.29 7.62 2.07
C HIS A 49 13.66 6.82 3.31
N VAL A 50 12.68 6.13 3.88
CA VAL A 50 12.92 5.23 5.01
C VAL A 50 13.26 3.83 4.47
N GLU A 51 14.52 3.41 4.59
CA GLU A 51 14.96 2.03 4.35
C GLU A 51 14.53 1.10 5.50
N HIS A 52 13.26 1.17 5.93
CA HIS A 52 12.74 0.26 6.93
C HIS A 52 12.19 -0.98 6.24
N LEU A 53 12.84 -2.12 6.46
CA LEU A 53 12.27 -3.42 6.10
C LEU A 53 11.04 -3.67 6.99
N PRO A 54 9.83 -3.83 6.41
CA PRO A 54 8.64 -4.06 7.19
C PRO A 54 8.75 -5.41 7.92
N LYS A 55 8.39 -5.42 9.20
CA LYS A 55 8.21 -6.67 9.93
C LYS A 55 6.89 -7.31 9.47
N VAL A 56 7.00 -8.39 8.71
CA VAL A 56 5.85 -9.17 8.26
C VAL A 56 5.54 -10.25 9.31
N PRO A 57 4.34 -10.29 9.91
CA PRO A 57 3.94 -11.34 10.82
C PRO A 57 3.91 -12.70 10.13
N ASP A 58 4.18 -13.76 10.90
CA ASP A 58 3.96 -15.12 10.43
C ASP A 58 2.49 -15.34 10.03
N TRP A 59 2.27 -16.32 9.15
CA TRP A 59 0.97 -16.58 8.54
C TRP A 59 -0.21 -16.64 9.53
N PRO A 60 -0.13 -17.38 10.67
CA PRO A 60 -1.25 -17.44 11.61
C PRO A 60 -1.59 -16.08 12.24
N GLN A 61 -0.58 -15.26 12.53
CA GLN A 61 -0.73 -13.91 13.11
C GLN A 61 -1.34 -12.97 12.08
N PHE A 62 -0.85 -13.02 10.83
CA PHE A 62 -1.37 -12.26 9.71
C PHE A 62 -2.87 -12.55 9.50
N MET A 63 -3.25 -13.83 9.38
CA MET A 63 -4.63 -14.23 9.12
C MET A 63 -5.59 -13.81 10.24
N ARG A 64 -5.17 -13.87 11.52
CA ARG A 64 -5.98 -13.35 12.63
C ARG A 64 -6.23 -11.84 12.49
N GLY A 65 -5.24 -11.09 12.03
CA GLY A 65 -5.37 -9.66 11.72
C GLY A 65 -6.37 -9.40 10.59
N CYS A 66 -6.26 -10.14 9.49
CA CYS A 66 -7.18 -10.03 8.35
C CYS A 66 -8.64 -10.31 8.74
N ILE A 67 -8.87 -11.36 9.54
CA ILE A 67 -10.21 -11.68 10.05
C ILE A 67 -10.75 -10.54 10.91
N ARG A 68 -9.94 -10.02 11.85
CA ARG A 68 -10.35 -8.89 12.70
C ARG A 68 -10.67 -7.64 11.88
N TYR A 69 -9.86 -7.33 10.87
CA TYR A 69 -10.13 -6.21 9.96
C TYR A 69 -11.44 -6.41 9.20
N ARG A 70 -11.65 -7.58 8.61
CA ARG A 70 -12.90 -7.93 7.92
C ARG A 70 -14.12 -7.77 8.84
N GLN A 71 -14.06 -8.27 10.07
CA GLN A 71 -15.14 -8.10 11.06
C GLN A 71 -15.41 -6.63 11.38
N SER A 72 -14.37 -5.79 11.43
CA SER A 72 -14.54 -4.35 11.69
C SER A 72 -15.35 -3.65 10.59
N LEU A 73 -15.27 -4.12 9.34
CA LEU A 73 -16.05 -3.58 8.21
C LEU A 73 -17.55 -3.91 8.32
N ASP A 74 -17.95 -4.95 9.06
CA ASP A 74 -19.36 -5.18 9.35
C ASP A 74 -19.93 -4.12 10.29
N ALA A 75 -19.12 -3.64 11.23
CA ALA A 75 -19.52 -2.55 12.14
C ALA A 75 -19.43 -1.17 11.49
N GLN A 76 -18.33 -0.89 10.77
CA GLN A 76 -18.06 0.43 10.19
C GLN A 76 -18.84 0.68 8.90
N CYS A 77 -19.07 -0.37 8.10
CA CYS A 77 -19.71 -0.27 6.79
C CYS A 77 -20.79 -1.37 6.63
N PRO A 78 -21.84 -1.37 7.46
CA PRO A 78 -22.85 -2.43 7.45
C PRO A 78 -23.66 -2.46 6.14
N GLN A 79 -23.78 -1.31 5.46
CA GLN A 79 -24.54 -1.18 4.21
C GLN A 79 -23.69 -1.39 2.96
N ALA A 80 -22.37 -1.54 3.10
CA ALA A 80 -21.51 -1.74 1.94
C ALA A 80 -21.77 -3.12 1.32
N PRO A 81 -21.87 -3.22 -0.02
CA PRO A 81 -22.14 -4.49 -0.69
C PRO A 81 -21.05 -5.51 -0.37
N ARG A 82 -21.44 -6.78 -0.29
CA ARG A 82 -20.52 -7.91 -0.13
C ARG A 82 -20.36 -8.59 -1.49
N ILE A 83 -19.14 -8.56 -2.01
CA ILE A 83 -18.77 -9.20 -3.27
C ILE A 83 -18.16 -10.58 -2.99
N GLN A 84 -18.25 -11.48 -3.98
CA GLN A 84 -17.67 -12.84 -3.90
C GLN A 84 -16.51 -13.04 -4.88
N GLU A 85 -16.01 -11.95 -5.48
CA GLU A 85 -14.85 -11.99 -6.34
C GLU A 85 -13.63 -12.49 -5.54
N GLU A 86 -12.95 -13.51 -6.06
CA GLU A 86 -11.71 -14.02 -5.49
C GLU A 86 -10.51 -13.20 -5.99
N PHE A 87 -9.35 -13.37 -5.37
CA PHE A 87 -8.10 -12.87 -5.95
C PHE A 87 -7.89 -13.53 -7.33
N ASP A 88 -7.65 -12.73 -8.38
CA ASP A 88 -7.18 -13.23 -9.67
C ASP A 88 -6.04 -14.26 -9.46
N ASP A 89 -6.07 -15.38 -10.19
CA ASP A 89 -5.03 -16.43 -10.30
C ASP A 89 -3.71 -15.91 -10.94
N ARG A 90 -3.32 -14.66 -10.67
CA ARG A 90 -2.02 -14.15 -11.10
C ARG A 90 -0.93 -14.72 -10.18
N PRO A 91 0.02 -15.51 -10.70
CA PRO A 91 1.11 -16.02 -9.91
C PRO A 91 1.89 -14.83 -9.31
N PRO A 92 2.40 -14.96 -8.06
CA PRO A 92 3.20 -13.91 -7.46
C PRO A 92 4.38 -13.57 -8.39
N PRO A 93 4.77 -12.27 -8.52
CA PRO A 93 5.95 -11.92 -9.27
C PRO A 93 7.14 -12.69 -8.69
N THR A 94 7.74 -13.54 -9.53
CA THR A 94 8.93 -14.31 -9.14
C THR A 94 10.03 -13.33 -8.74
N PRO A 95 10.66 -13.50 -7.57
CA PRO A 95 11.83 -12.70 -7.24
C PRO A 95 12.87 -12.97 -8.33
N HIS A 96 13.36 -11.89 -8.94
CA HIS A 96 14.39 -11.92 -9.96
C HIS A 96 15.50 -12.89 -9.54
N GLN A 97 15.64 -14.00 -10.25
CA GLN A 97 16.84 -14.82 -10.17
C GLN A 97 17.95 -14.05 -10.88
N GLU A 98 18.77 -13.35 -10.08
CA GLU A 98 20.16 -13.13 -10.44
C GLU A 98 20.83 -14.50 -10.58
N GLY A 99 21.17 -14.88 -11.81
CA GLY A 99 21.81 -16.16 -12.07
C GLY A 99 21.91 -16.43 -13.56
N GLY A 100 22.99 -15.96 -14.17
CA GLY A 100 23.24 -16.07 -15.60
C GLY A 100 23.17 -17.50 -16.13
N GLN A 101 22.75 -17.60 -17.40
CA GLN A 101 22.91 -18.82 -18.18
C GLN A 101 24.01 -18.55 -19.23
N PRO A 102 25.11 -19.33 -19.24
CA PRO A 102 26.19 -19.14 -20.19
C PRO A 102 25.75 -19.62 -21.58
N ASP A 103 26.31 -18.94 -22.59
CA ASP A 103 26.25 -19.33 -23.99
C ASP A 103 26.48 -20.84 -24.18
N GLN A 104 25.58 -21.49 -24.92
CA GLN A 104 25.85 -22.79 -25.53
C GLN A 104 25.54 -22.72 -27.03
N LYS A 105 26.63 -22.47 -27.76
CA LYS A 105 27.12 -23.07 -29.01
C LYS A 105 26.12 -23.63 -30.03
#